data_AF-A0A3D4N646-F1
#
_entry.id   AF-A0A3D4N646-F1
#
_cell.length_a   1.000
_cell.length_b   1.000
_cell.length_c   1.000
_cell.angle_alpha   90.00
_cell.angle_beta   90.00
_cell.angle_gamma   90.00
#
_symmetry.space_group_name_H-M   'P 1'
#
loop_
_entity.id
_entity.type
_entity.pdbx_description
1 polymer ?
#
loop_
_entity_poly.entity_id
_entity_poly.type
_entity_poly.pdbx_seq_one_letter_code
_entity_poly.pdbx_strand_id
1 'polypeptide(L)'
;NVRLFPEESTDRTYRWITRRIRDKRVTMEVVADAVRSKVSRLDDNSFANVSEAIRTTFPQAIPTPYLMTGGTDALWYEQLSDHVFRFTPANMDTGELKRMHSRDERFSIGNLGKAMEFYMTLITQDSRKV
;
A
#
# COMPACT_ATOMS: atom_id res chain seq x y z
N ASN A 1 -13.89 -6.76 9.09
CA ASN A 1 -12.67 -7.00 8.31
C ASN A 1 -11.48 -6.68 9.21
N VAL A 2 -10.54 -7.60 9.36
CA VAL A 2 -9.33 -7.41 10.18
C VAL A 2 -8.12 -7.59 9.28
N ARG A 3 -7.20 -6.64 9.31
CA ARG A 3 -5.94 -6.67 8.56
C ARG A 3 -4.80 -6.98 9.51
N LEU A 4 -3.99 -7.96 9.17
CA LEU A 4 -2.94 -8.48 10.04
C LEU A 4 -1.56 -8.11 9.50
N PHE A 5 -0.62 -7.93 10.44
CA PHE A 5 0.80 -7.86 10.11
C PHE A 5 1.29 -9.19 9.52
N PRO A 6 2.40 -9.16 8.74
CA PRO A 6 2.97 -10.38 8.14
C PRO A 6 3.23 -11.51 9.14
N GLU A 7 3.63 -11.17 10.36
CA GLU A 7 3.98 -12.11 11.43
C GLU A 7 2.78 -12.57 12.27
N GLU A 8 1.59 -12.02 12.03
CA GLU A 8 0.39 -12.35 12.79
C GLU A 8 -0.49 -13.38 12.09
N SER A 9 -1.10 -14.27 12.89
CA SER A 9 -2.00 -15.31 12.39
C SER A 9 -3.46 -15.03 12.70
N THR A 10 -4.34 -15.49 11.81
CA THR A 10 -5.79 -15.39 12.00
C THR A 10 -6.22 -16.13 13.25
N ASP A 11 -5.65 -17.29 13.52
CA ASP A 11 -5.94 -18.08 14.72
C ASP A 11 -5.54 -17.35 16.03
N ARG A 12 -4.36 -16.72 16.08
CA ARG A 12 -3.94 -15.92 17.24
C ARG A 12 -4.88 -14.72 17.45
N THR A 13 -5.23 -14.04 16.37
CA THR A 13 -6.15 -12.90 16.40
C THR A 13 -7.54 -13.33 16.83
N TYR A 14 -8.08 -14.40 16.25
CA TYR A 14 -9.37 -14.98 16.59
C TYR A 14 -9.44 -15.31 18.08
N ARG A 15 -8.44 -16.05 18.61
CA ARG A 15 -8.36 -16.34 20.04
C ARG A 15 -8.28 -15.07 20.89
N TRP A 16 -7.59 -14.04 20.42
CA TRP A 16 -7.51 -12.77 21.15
C TRP A 16 -8.86 -12.07 21.20
N ILE A 17 -9.57 -11.97 20.08
CA ILE A 17 -10.90 -11.34 20.02
C ILE A 17 -11.89 -12.10 20.90
N THR A 18 -11.97 -13.44 20.77
CA THR A 18 -12.86 -14.28 21.59
C THR A 18 -12.60 -14.10 23.09
N ARG A 19 -11.31 -14.06 23.49
CA ARG A 19 -10.91 -13.78 24.88
C ARG A 19 -11.23 -12.37 25.35
N ARG A 20 -11.40 -11.39 24.45
CA ARG A 20 -11.76 -10.02 24.81
C ARG A 20 -13.27 -9.83 24.92
N ILE A 21 -14.04 -10.48 24.06
CA ILE A 21 -15.51 -10.43 24.10
C ILE A 21 -16.06 -11.10 25.36
N ARG A 22 -15.57 -12.32 25.69
CA ARG A 22 -15.94 -13.08 26.91
C ARG A 22 -17.45 -13.26 27.13
N ASP A 23 -18.26 -13.18 26.08
CA ASP A 23 -19.72 -13.40 26.12
C ASP A 23 -20.07 -14.65 25.33
N LYS A 24 -20.66 -15.65 26.01
CA LYS A 24 -21.04 -16.94 25.41
C LYS A 24 -22.19 -16.83 24.40
N ARG A 25 -22.92 -15.71 24.37
CA ARG A 25 -23.99 -15.46 23.40
C ARG A 25 -23.44 -15.04 22.04
N VAL A 26 -22.17 -14.64 21.97
CA VAL A 26 -21.53 -14.23 20.73
C VAL A 26 -20.78 -15.42 20.13
N THR A 27 -21.18 -15.84 18.94
CA THR A 27 -20.44 -16.79 18.11
C THR A 27 -19.65 -16.03 17.03
N MET A 28 -18.49 -16.56 16.67
CA MET A 28 -17.64 -15.99 15.64
C MET A 28 -17.20 -17.09 14.68
N GLU A 29 -16.98 -16.72 13.43
CA GLU A 29 -16.48 -17.60 12.38
C GLU A 29 -15.48 -16.82 11.53
N VAL A 30 -14.44 -17.53 11.06
CA VAL A 30 -13.51 -16.99 10.06
C VAL A 30 -14.08 -17.30 8.68
N VAL A 31 -14.67 -16.29 8.05
CA VAL A 31 -15.28 -16.44 6.70
C VAL A 31 -14.21 -16.53 5.61
N ALA A 32 -13.08 -15.84 5.77
CA ALA A 32 -11.96 -15.88 4.83
C ALA A 32 -10.65 -15.59 5.56
N ASP A 33 -9.58 -16.26 5.14
CA ASP A 33 -8.21 -15.99 5.58
C ASP A 33 -7.33 -15.68 4.36
N ALA A 34 -6.86 -14.43 4.27
CA ALA A 34 -6.01 -14.00 3.17
C ALA A 34 -4.53 -14.28 3.46
N VAL A 35 -3.74 -14.44 2.39
CA VAL A 35 -2.28 -14.42 2.50
C VAL A 35 -1.84 -13.03 2.98
N ARG A 36 -0.80 -12.98 3.81
CA ARG A 36 -0.24 -11.73 4.31
C ARG A 36 0.84 -11.27 3.35
N SER A 37 0.84 -9.97 3.06
CA SER A 37 1.86 -9.33 2.22
C SER A 37 3.24 -9.44 2.88
N LYS A 38 4.27 -9.70 2.07
CA LYS A 38 5.67 -9.65 2.50
C LYS A 38 6.18 -8.21 2.55
N VAL A 39 7.20 -7.97 3.38
CA VAL A 39 7.94 -6.71 3.35
C VAL A 39 8.77 -6.67 2.07
N SER A 40 8.60 -5.62 1.28
CA SER A 40 9.35 -5.42 0.03
C SER A 40 10.83 -5.24 0.31
N ARG A 41 11.68 -5.85 -0.52
CA ARG A 41 13.12 -5.69 -0.44
C ARG A 41 13.55 -4.27 -0.81
N LEU A 42 14.58 -3.79 -0.11
CA LEU A 42 15.15 -2.44 -0.26
C LEU A 42 16.69 -2.47 -0.37
N ASP A 43 17.26 -3.67 -0.49
CA ASP A 43 18.71 -3.93 -0.46
C ASP A 43 19.38 -3.81 -1.84
N ASP A 44 18.69 -3.22 -2.82
CA ASP A 44 19.18 -2.96 -4.16
C ASP A 44 18.70 -1.60 -4.72
N ASN A 45 19.01 -1.33 -5.99
CA ASN A 45 18.67 -0.08 -6.65
C ASN A 45 17.17 0.06 -7.01
N SER A 46 16.34 -0.96 -6.78
CA SER A 46 14.93 -0.94 -7.17
C SER A 46 14.15 0.16 -6.43
N PHE A 47 14.38 0.33 -5.12
CA PHE A 47 13.77 1.43 -4.36
C PHE A 47 14.36 2.80 -4.73
N ALA A 48 15.65 2.86 -5.07
CA ALA A 48 16.30 4.08 -5.53
C ALA A 48 15.68 4.59 -6.84
N ASN A 49 15.39 3.68 -7.78
CA ASN A 49 14.71 4.01 -9.04
C ASN A 49 13.31 4.62 -8.79
N VAL A 50 12.50 4.00 -7.93
CA VAL A 50 11.18 4.56 -7.57
C VAL A 50 11.34 5.91 -6.86
N SER A 51 12.31 6.03 -5.96
CA SER A 51 12.58 7.28 -5.24
C SER A 51 12.97 8.42 -6.18
N GLU A 52 13.71 8.13 -7.24
CA GLU A 52 14.11 9.14 -8.22
C GLU A 52 12.94 9.63 -9.06
N ALA A 53 12.04 8.74 -9.47
CA ALA A 53 10.79 9.12 -10.11
C ALA A 53 9.94 10.00 -9.18
N ILE A 54 9.87 9.67 -7.88
CA ILE A 54 9.17 10.48 -6.88
C ILE A 54 9.79 11.89 -6.80
N ARG A 55 11.11 12.01 -6.68
CA ARG A 55 11.79 13.32 -6.57
C ARG A 55 11.63 14.16 -7.84
N THR A 56 11.65 13.52 -9.00
CA THR A 56 11.44 14.19 -10.28
C THR A 56 10.04 14.80 -10.35
N THR A 57 9.01 14.02 -10.02
CA THR A 57 7.61 14.49 -10.09
C THR A 57 7.24 15.42 -8.93
N PHE A 58 7.82 15.19 -7.75
CA PHE A 58 7.57 15.90 -6.50
C PHE A 58 8.88 16.37 -5.85
N PRO A 59 9.50 17.47 -6.30
CA PRO A 59 10.84 17.90 -5.86
C PRO A 59 10.99 18.21 -4.36
N GLN A 60 9.89 18.49 -3.68
CA GLN A 60 9.86 18.76 -2.23
C GLN A 60 9.59 17.50 -1.40
N ALA A 61 9.32 16.35 -2.02
CA ALA A 61 9.04 15.11 -1.32
C ALA A 61 10.32 14.44 -0.83
N ILE A 62 10.24 13.81 0.34
CA ILE A 62 11.28 12.94 0.89
C ILE A 62 10.77 11.49 0.75
N PRO A 63 11.28 10.69 -0.21
CA PRO A 63 10.89 9.30 -0.36
C PRO A 63 11.33 8.49 0.86
N THR A 64 10.37 7.88 1.55
CA THR A 64 10.62 7.01 2.70
C THR A 64 9.65 5.83 2.68
N PRO A 65 10.10 4.61 2.98
CA PRO A 65 9.20 3.47 3.12
C PRO A 65 8.28 3.66 4.33
N TYR A 66 7.02 3.25 4.21
CA TYR A 66 6.05 3.29 5.29
C TYR A 66 5.06 2.12 5.19
N LEU A 67 4.35 1.85 6.29
CA LEU A 67 3.34 0.80 6.34
C LEU A 67 2.08 1.23 5.59
N MET A 68 1.78 0.55 4.49
CA MET A 68 0.48 0.67 3.82
C MET A 68 -0.52 -0.33 4.41
N THR A 69 -1.68 0.16 4.84
CA THR A 69 -2.74 -0.67 5.42
C THR A 69 -3.82 -1.06 4.40
N GLY A 70 -3.82 -0.45 3.22
CA GLY A 70 -4.73 -0.79 2.11
C GLY A 70 -4.48 -2.18 1.52
N GLY A 71 -5.50 -2.75 0.87
CA GLY A 71 -5.39 -4.05 0.20
C GLY A 71 -5.33 -3.79 -1.29
N THR A 72 -4.24 -4.19 -1.94
CA THR A 72 -4.01 -3.94 -3.37
C THR A 72 -3.59 -5.22 -4.07
N ASP A 73 -3.65 -5.21 -5.39
CA ASP A 73 -3.22 -6.32 -6.25
C ASP A 73 -1.73 -6.67 -6.09
N ALA A 74 -0.96 -5.77 -5.45
CA ALA A 74 0.43 -6.00 -5.09
C ALA A 74 0.65 -7.30 -4.28
N LEU A 75 -0.34 -7.75 -3.49
CA LEU A 75 -0.27 -9.05 -2.81
C LEU A 75 -0.02 -10.21 -3.79
N TRP A 76 -0.60 -10.14 -4.99
CA TRP A 76 -0.47 -11.18 -6.00
C TRP A 76 0.83 -11.04 -6.82
N TYR A 77 1.38 -9.83 -6.92
CA TYR A 77 2.67 -9.59 -7.59
C TYR A 77 3.88 -10.07 -6.80
N GLU A 78 3.73 -10.36 -5.50
CA GLU A 78 4.80 -10.93 -4.66
C GLU A 78 5.23 -12.35 -5.08
N GLN A 79 4.48 -13.00 -5.97
CA GLN A 79 4.88 -14.27 -6.61
C GLN A 79 5.83 -14.05 -7.79
N LEU A 80 5.90 -12.83 -8.32
CA LEU A 80 6.68 -12.46 -9.50
C LEU A 80 7.96 -11.71 -9.15
N SER A 81 7.96 -10.97 -8.03
CA SER A 81 9.10 -10.15 -7.60
C SER A 81 9.08 -9.94 -6.09
N ASP A 82 10.27 -9.83 -5.48
CA ASP A 82 10.43 -9.40 -4.09
C ASP A 82 10.47 -7.86 -3.94
N HIS A 83 10.50 -7.12 -5.06
CA HIS A 83 10.58 -5.66 -5.14
C HIS A 83 9.21 -5.04 -5.51
N VAL A 84 8.23 -5.19 -4.62
CA VAL A 84 6.85 -4.73 -4.86
C VAL A 84 6.58 -3.43 -4.10
N PHE A 85 6.63 -2.28 -4.78
CA PHE A 85 6.41 -0.98 -4.13
C PHE A 85 4.99 -0.47 -4.38
N ARG A 86 4.37 0.08 -3.34
CA ARG A 86 3.00 0.61 -3.37
C ARG A 86 3.07 2.11 -3.20
N PHE A 87 2.67 2.85 -4.23
CA PHE A 87 2.73 4.31 -4.23
C PHE A 87 1.58 4.89 -5.03
N THR A 88 0.91 5.88 -4.46
CA THR A 88 -0.10 6.69 -5.16
C THR A 88 0.52 8.05 -5.47
N PRO A 89 0.87 8.34 -6.73
CA PRO A 89 1.56 9.57 -7.12
C PRO A 89 0.62 10.79 -7.15
N ALA A 90 0.18 11.22 -5.97
CA ALA A 90 -0.74 12.34 -5.82
C ALA A 90 -0.53 13.07 -4.49
N ASN A 91 -0.65 14.39 -4.51
CA ASN A 91 -0.69 15.20 -3.28
C ASN A 91 -2.16 15.43 -2.91
N MET A 92 -2.79 14.39 -2.35
CA MET A 92 -4.20 14.42 -2.00
C MET A 92 -4.46 15.26 -0.76
N ASP A 93 -5.46 16.13 -0.83
CA ASP A 93 -5.93 16.84 0.35
C ASP A 93 -6.78 15.92 1.27
N THR A 94 -7.11 16.42 2.46
CA THR A 94 -7.93 15.66 3.42
C THR A 94 -9.35 15.38 2.90
N GLY A 95 -9.86 16.18 1.96
CA GLY A 95 -11.16 15.99 1.34
C GLY A 95 -11.13 14.85 0.32
N GLU A 96 -10.14 14.80 -0.56
CA GLU A 96 -9.89 13.68 -1.47
C GLU A 96 -9.72 12.36 -0.69
N LEU A 97 -8.86 12.34 0.33
CA LEU A 97 -8.64 11.14 1.14
C LEU A 97 -9.93 10.64 1.82
N LYS A 98 -10.74 11.53 2.38
CA LYS A 98 -12.02 11.16 3.02
C LYS A 98 -13.06 10.61 2.06
N ARG A 99 -12.91 10.89 0.76
CA ARG A 99 -13.89 10.48 -0.25
C ARG A 99 -13.55 9.17 -0.94
N MET A 100 -12.34 8.63 -0.73
CA MET A 100 -12.01 7.28 -1.16
C MET A 100 -13.03 6.29 -0.60
N HIS A 101 -13.67 5.51 -1.48
CA HIS A 101 -14.73 4.56 -1.13
C HIS A 101 -15.97 5.19 -0.47
N SER A 102 -16.20 6.48 -0.68
CA SER A 102 -17.34 7.22 -0.12
C SER A 102 -18.17 7.89 -1.22
N ARG A 103 -19.28 8.52 -0.84
CA ARG A 103 -20.14 9.24 -1.80
C ARG A 103 -19.37 10.39 -2.46
N ASP A 104 -19.66 10.62 -3.75
CA ASP A 104 -19.11 11.74 -4.52
C ASP A 104 -17.57 11.73 -4.54
N GLU A 105 -17.01 10.52 -4.70
CA GLU A 105 -15.61 10.29 -4.99
C GLU A 105 -15.24 10.99 -6.30
N ARG A 106 -14.27 11.91 -6.22
CA ARG A 106 -13.68 12.60 -7.36
C ARG A 106 -12.24 12.92 -7.03
N PHE A 107 -11.46 13.10 -8.07
CA PHE A 107 -10.02 13.26 -8.00
C PHE A 107 -9.60 14.50 -8.77
N SER A 108 -8.63 15.25 -8.25
CA SER A 108 -8.11 16.45 -8.90
C SER A 108 -7.47 16.10 -10.25
N ILE A 109 -7.80 16.87 -11.29
CA ILE A 109 -7.14 16.77 -12.60
C ILE A 109 -5.64 17.07 -12.49
N GLY A 110 -5.24 17.95 -11.57
CA GLY A 110 -3.83 18.21 -11.29
C GLY A 110 -3.13 16.98 -10.70
N ASN A 111 -3.77 16.28 -9.77
CA ASN A 111 -3.24 15.02 -9.22
C ASN A 111 -3.21 13.92 -10.28
N LEU A 112 -4.18 13.88 -11.20
CA LEU A 112 -4.14 12.97 -12.34
C LEU A 112 -2.95 13.25 -13.26
N GLY A 113 -2.69 14.52 -13.57
CA GLY A 113 -1.51 14.93 -14.34
C GLY A 113 -0.20 14.52 -13.67
N LYS A 114 -0.09 14.71 -12.34
CA LYS A 114 1.07 14.28 -11.57
C LYS A 114 1.24 12.76 -11.55
N ALA A 115 0.15 12.00 -11.49
CA ALA A 115 0.20 10.56 -11.59
C ALA A 115 0.73 10.10 -12.95
N MET A 116 0.24 10.71 -14.04
CA MET A 116 0.74 10.44 -15.39
C MET A 116 2.23 10.77 -15.52
N GLU A 117 2.65 11.94 -15.05
CA GLU A 117 4.06 12.36 -15.04
C GLU A 117 4.94 11.32 -14.30
N PHE A 118 4.54 10.91 -13.09
CA PHE A 118 5.28 9.91 -12.31
C PHE A 118 5.43 8.58 -13.05
N TYR A 119 4.34 8.01 -13.58
CA TYR A 119 4.43 6.71 -14.26
C TYR A 119 5.25 6.80 -15.54
N MET A 120 5.12 7.89 -16.30
CA MET A 120 5.96 8.12 -17.49
C MET A 120 7.43 8.20 -17.08
N THR A 121 7.77 9.03 -16.09
CA THR A 121 9.14 9.13 -15.58
C THR A 121 9.68 7.77 -15.12
N LEU A 122 8.92 7.03 -14.31
CA LEU A 122 9.35 5.72 -13.80
C LEU A 122 9.62 4.71 -14.92
N ILE A 123 8.79 4.69 -15.96
CA ILE A 123 8.90 3.75 -17.08
C ILE A 123 10.04 4.14 -18.02
N THR A 124 10.27 5.43 -18.25
CA THR A 124 11.23 5.91 -19.26
C THR A 124 12.59 6.29 -18.70
N GLN A 125 12.73 6.50 -17.40
CA GLN A 125 14.02 6.86 -16.80
C GLN A 125 15.05 5.73 -16.97
N ASP A 126 16.28 6.11 -17.30
CA ASP A 126 17.38 5.15 -17.44
C ASP A 126 17.83 4.68 -16.05
N SER A 127 17.43 3.47 -15.69
CA SER A 127 17.71 2.83 -14.41
C SER A 127 19.18 2.38 -14.24
N ARG A 128 20.07 2.70 -15.19
CA ARG A 128 21.50 2.33 -15.18
C ARG A 128 22.44 3.42 -14.65
N LYS A 129 21.93 4.56 -14.17
CA LYS A 129 22.77 5.70 -13.75
C LYS A 129 23.19 5.70 -12.27
N VAL A 130 23.11 4.57 -11.56
CA VAL A 130 23.59 4.43 -10.18
C VAL A 130 24.68 3.38 -10.08
#